data_AF-A0A0H3NU04-F1
#
_entry.id   AF-A0A0H3NU04-F1
#
_cell.length_a   1.000
_cell.length_b   1.000
_cell.length_c   1.000
_cell.angle_alpha   90.00
_cell.angle_beta   90.00
_cell.angle_gamma   90.00
#
_symmetry.space_group_name_H-M   'P 1'
#
loop_
_entity.id
_entity.type
_entity.pdbx_description
1 polymer ?
#
loop_
_entity_poly.entity_id
_entity_poly.type
_entity_poly.pdbx_seq_one_letter_code
_entity_poly.pdbx_strand_id
1 'polypeptide(L)'
;MLMSLVGMAVLILIAVLLSSNFRAINIRTVVGAFIIQVGIGALVLYVPVGRRILGGMSEGVANVIAYGNHGISFMFGGLVSDKMFEVFGGGGFVFALRVLPVIVFFSSLIAVLYYIGVMQLVIKVLGGGLQKLLGTSRTESLSATANIFVGQTEAPLVVRPYIATMTQSELFAVMCGGLASVAGSVLAGYAQMGVPLEYLIAASFMAAPGGLLFAKLMVPETEKTRDNVDAATLIAEDDRPANIIDAAASGAASGLQLALNVGAMLLAFIALIALLNGILGGIGGWFDYPQLSMELILGWVFSPIAYLIGIPWSEAMVAGSFIGQKIIVNEFVAFMNFGQYLQAEELVRAAGLQVLSEHSKAIISFALCGFANLSSVAILLGGLGSMAPNRRHDIARFGLKAVAAGTLSNLMSATIAGFFLAL
;
A
#
# COMPACT_ATOMS: atom_id res chain seq x y z
N MET A 1 -20.97 -1.79 12.47
CA MET A 1 -21.11 -3.26 12.37
C MET A 1 -21.91 -3.72 11.15
N LEU A 2 -23.25 -3.54 11.11
CA LEU A 2 -24.06 -3.99 9.97
C LEU A 2 -23.60 -3.35 8.65
N MET A 3 -23.28 -2.06 8.68
CA MET A 3 -22.77 -1.34 7.51
C MET A 3 -21.45 -1.93 6.98
N SER A 4 -20.58 -2.44 7.85
CA SER A 4 -19.32 -3.08 7.44
C SER A 4 -19.59 -4.39 6.69
N LEU A 5 -20.58 -5.20 7.10
CA LEU A 5 -20.96 -6.41 6.38
C LEU A 5 -21.55 -6.08 5.00
N VAL A 6 -22.40 -5.06 4.93
CA VAL A 6 -22.91 -4.52 3.66
C VAL A 6 -21.76 -4.04 2.78
N GLY A 7 -20.80 -3.31 3.35
CA GLY A 7 -19.60 -2.84 2.67
C GLY A 7 -18.80 -3.99 2.04
N MET A 8 -18.48 -5.03 2.81
CA MET A 8 -17.77 -6.20 2.29
C MET A 8 -18.52 -6.86 1.12
N ALA A 9 -19.84 -7.04 1.26
CA ALA A 9 -20.67 -7.63 0.21
C ALA A 9 -20.70 -6.77 -1.07
N VAL A 10 -20.84 -5.45 -0.93
CA VAL A 10 -20.87 -4.50 -2.06
C VAL A 10 -19.51 -4.44 -2.75
N LEU A 11 -18.40 -4.44 -2.02
CA LEU A 11 -17.05 -4.45 -2.62
C LEU A 11 -16.81 -5.72 -3.44
N ILE A 12 -17.23 -6.89 -2.94
CA ILE A 12 -17.18 -8.15 -3.69
C ILE A 12 -18.11 -8.08 -4.92
N LEU A 13 -19.31 -7.53 -4.77
CA LEU A 13 -20.25 -7.36 -5.89
C LEU A 13 -19.66 -6.48 -7.00
N ILE A 14 -19.02 -5.35 -6.65
CA ILE A 14 -18.33 -4.49 -7.62
C ILE A 14 -17.26 -5.29 -8.38
N ALA A 15 -16.48 -6.12 -7.69
CA ALA A 15 -15.45 -6.94 -8.33
C ALA A 15 -16.04 -7.99 -9.29
N VAL A 16 -17.17 -8.61 -8.93
CA VAL A 16 -17.90 -9.56 -9.79
C VAL A 16 -18.47 -8.85 -11.02
N LEU A 17 -19.03 -7.65 -10.86
CA LEU A 17 -19.53 -6.83 -11.97
C LEU A 17 -18.41 -6.40 -12.94
N LEU A 18 -17.19 -6.19 -12.43
CA LEU A 18 -16.01 -5.88 -13.22
C LEU A 18 -15.26 -7.13 -13.73
N SER A 19 -15.78 -8.34 -13.46
CA SER A 19 -15.14 -9.59 -13.85
C SER A 19 -15.10 -9.79 -15.36
N SER A 20 -13.99 -10.32 -15.88
CA SER A 20 -13.90 -10.72 -17.29
C SER A 20 -14.75 -11.95 -17.60
N ASN A 21 -14.97 -12.83 -16.63
CA ASN A 21 -15.78 -14.04 -16.78
C ASN A 21 -16.25 -14.54 -15.42
N PHE A 22 -17.42 -14.06 -14.95
CA PHE A 22 -17.95 -14.45 -13.64
C PHE A 22 -18.23 -15.96 -13.50
N ARG A 23 -18.40 -16.70 -14.61
CA ARG A 23 -18.61 -18.16 -14.58
C ARG A 23 -17.32 -18.95 -14.30
N ALA A 24 -16.16 -18.34 -14.53
CA ALA A 24 -14.86 -18.94 -14.28
C ALA A 24 -14.31 -18.67 -12.87
N ILE A 25 -15.07 -17.95 -12.02
CA ILE A 25 -14.65 -17.65 -10.64
C ILE A 25 -14.54 -18.95 -9.85
N ASN A 26 -13.32 -19.26 -9.40
CA ASN A 26 -13.08 -20.40 -8.51
C ASN A 26 -13.47 -20.04 -7.08
N ILE A 27 -14.57 -20.63 -6.60
CA ILE A 27 -15.14 -20.37 -5.27
C ILE A 27 -14.14 -20.67 -4.16
N ARG A 28 -13.37 -21.76 -4.25
CA ARG A 28 -12.35 -22.11 -3.24
C ARG A 28 -11.33 -20.99 -3.10
N THR A 29 -10.87 -20.46 -4.23
CA THR A 29 -9.85 -19.40 -4.25
C THR A 29 -10.37 -18.10 -3.67
N VAL A 30 -11.53 -17.60 -4.16
CA VAL A 30 -12.03 -16.30 -3.73
C VAL A 30 -12.59 -16.33 -2.31
N VAL A 31 -13.36 -17.35 -1.94
CA VAL A 31 -13.87 -17.47 -0.56
C VAL A 31 -12.73 -17.75 0.40
N GLY A 32 -11.76 -18.59 0.02
CA GLY A 32 -10.56 -18.83 0.81
C GLY A 32 -9.77 -17.55 1.05
N ALA A 33 -9.55 -16.73 0.02
CA ALA A 33 -8.77 -15.50 0.15
C ALA A 33 -9.49 -14.48 1.05
N PHE A 34 -10.81 -14.34 0.89
CA PHE A 34 -11.64 -13.52 1.76
C PHE A 34 -11.58 -13.99 3.23
N ILE A 35 -11.74 -15.29 3.49
CA ILE A 35 -11.66 -15.84 4.85
C ILE A 35 -10.28 -15.64 5.47
N ILE A 36 -9.20 -15.82 4.71
CA ILE A 36 -7.84 -15.58 5.21
C ILE A 36 -7.67 -14.09 5.55
N GLN A 37 -8.11 -13.17 4.70
CA GLN A 37 -8.01 -11.73 4.95
C GLN A 37 -8.80 -11.32 6.21
N VAL A 38 -10.05 -11.78 6.35
CA VAL A 38 -10.89 -11.57 7.54
C VAL A 38 -10.26 -12.21 8.77
N GLY A 39 -9.70 -13.42 8.64
CA GLY A 39 -9.05 -14.15 9.71
C GLY A 39 -7.79 -13.45 10.25
N ILE A 40 -6.98 -12.86 9.37
CA ILE A 40 -5.85 -12.01 9.77
C ILE A 40 -6.37 -10.80 10.54
N GLY A 41 -7.37 -10.09 10.01
CA GLY A 41 -7.99 -8.94 10.70
C GLY A 41 -8.53 -9.31 12.09
N ALA A 42 -9.26 -10.42 12.19
CA ALA A 42 -9.78 -10.94 13.46
C ALA A 42 -8.66 -11.22 14.47
N LEU A 43 -7.60 -11.89 14.01
CA LEU A 43 -6.48 -12.26 14.85
C LEU A 43 -5.78 -11.02 15.40
N VAL A 44 -5.42 -10.07 14.53
CA VAL A 44 -4.52 -8.98 14.90
C VAL A 44 -5.24 -7.75 15.47
N LEU A 45 -6.54 -7.58 15.21
CA LEU A 45 -7.31 -6.40 15.68
C LEU A 45 -8.28 -6.72 16.83
N TYR A 46 -8.74 -7.97 16.97
CA TYR A 46 -9.72 -8.35 17.99
C TYR A 46 -9.13 -9.27 19.07
N VAL A 47 -8.53 -10.39 18.65
CA VAL A 47 -8.02 -11.41 19.59
C VAL A 47 -6.85 -10.86 20.43
N PRO A 48 -6.90 -10.93 21.78
CA PRO A 48 -5.85 -10.36 22.64
C PRO A 48 -4.44 -10.90 22.40
N VAL A 49 -4.31 -12.17 22.01
CA VAL A 49 -3.01 -12.78 21.68
C VAL A 49 -2.47 -12.21 20.37
N GLY A 50 -3.29 -12.10 19.34
CA GLY A 50 -2.84 -11.55 18.07
C GLY A 50 -2.55 -10.05 18.14
N ARG A 51 -3.30 -9.27 18.95
CA ARG A 51 -2.95 -7.88 19.28
C ARG A 51 -1.59 -7.75 19.96
N ARG A 52 -1.25 -8.67 20.88
CA ARG A 52 0.08 -8.71 21.51
C ARG A 52 1.19 -9.06 20.52
N ILE A 53 0.95 -10.00 19.61
CA ILE A 53 1.89 -10.33 18.53
C ILE A 53 2.09 -9.12 17.62
N LEU A 54 1.01 -8.46 17.19
CA LEU A 54 1.08 -7.25 16.36
C LEU A 54 1.85 -6.13 17.06
N GLY A 55 1.56 -5.87 18.34
CA GLY A 55 2.29 -4.89 19.13
C GLY A 55 3.79 -5.19 19.22
N GLY A 56 4.17 -6.45 19.45
CA GLY A 56 5.59 -6.86 19.44
C GLY A 56 6.26 -6.69 18.07
N MET A 57 5.53 -6.93 16.97
CA MET A 57 6.02 -6.66 15.62
C MET A 57 6.19 -5.15 15.37
N SER A 58 5.21 -4.34 15.77
CA SER A 58 5.26 -2.88 15.67
C SER A 58 6.44 -2.31 16.45
N GLU A 59 6.67 -2.77 17.69
CA GLU A 59 7.80 -2.35 18.51
C GLU A 59 9.13 -2.77 17.86
N GLY A 60 9.21 -3.98 17.31
CA GLY A 60 10.37 -4.42 16.52
C GLY A 60 10.67 -3.49 15.35
N VAL A 61 9.65 -3.12 14.56
CA VAL A 61 9.81 -2.18 13.44
C VAL A 61 10.18 -0.77 13.94
N ALA A 62 9.58 -0.30 15.02
CA ALA A 62 9.89 0.99 15.63
C ALA A 62 11.36 1.06 16.08
N ASN A 63 11.88 -0.01 16.69
CA ASN A 63 13.30 -0.11 17.07
C ASN A 63 14.22 -0.07 15.84
N VAL A 64 13.84 -0.74 14.75
CA VAL A 64 14.58 -0.68 13.48
C VAL A 64 14.61 0.74 12.92
N ILE A 65 13.47 1.46 12.94
CA ILE A 65 13.40 2.88 12.55
C ILE A 65 14.33 3.73 13.44
N ALA A 66 14.32 3.50 14.76
CA ALA A 66 15.19 4.20 15.70
C ALA A 66 16.68 3.97 15.39
N TYR A 67 17.08 2.76 14.97
CA TYR A 67 18.44 2.50 14.52
C TYR A 67 18.79 3.28 13.25
N GLY A 68 17.88 3.34 12.27
CA GLY A 68 18.05 4.16 11.07
C GLY A 68 18.24 5.65 11.40
N ASN A 69 17.52 6.16 12.41
CA ASN A 69 17.61 7.55 12.85
C ASN A 69 19.01 7.94 13.38
N HIS A 70 19.84 7.00 13.84
CA HIS A 70 21.25 7.31 14.15
C HIS A 70 22.03 7.73 12.91
N GLY A 71 21.83 7.06 11.77
CA GLY A 71 22.45 7.43 10.50
C GLY A 71 21.95 8.78 9.98
N ILE A 72 20.66 9.04 10.11
CA ILE A 72 20.04 10.32 9.75
C ILE A 72 20.59 11.46 10.61
N SER A 73 20.71 11.24 11.93
CA SER A 73 21.25 12.23 12.87
C SER A 73 22.71 12.53 12.61
N PHE A 74 23.51 11.53 12.23
CA PHE A 74 24.89 11.72 11.80
C PHE A 74 24.98 12.59 10.52
N MET A 75 24.12 12.33 9.52
CA MET A 75 24.16 13.04 8.24
C MET A 75 23.65 14.49 8.32
N PHE A 76 22.57 14.73 9.08
CA PHE A 76 21.86 16.02 9.09
C PHE A 76 21.99 16.81 10.39
N GLY A 77 22.60 16.23 11.43
CA GLY A 77 22.89 16.90 12.70
C GLY A 77 21.66 17.53 13.34
N GLY A 78 21.79 18.80 13.76
CA GLY A 78 20.74 19.55 14.44
C GLY A 78 19.46 19.76 13.64
N LEU A 79 19.48 19.59 12.32
CA LEU A 79 18.30 19.78 11.45
C LEU A 79 17.22 18.70 11.63
N VAL A 80 17.55 17.60 12.31
CA VAL A 80 16.59 16.55 12.69
C VAL A 80 16.47 16.41 14.22
N SER A 81 17.00 17.38 14.97
CA SER A 81 16.89 17.42 16.43
C SER A 81 15.60 18.07 16.91
N ASP A 82 15.29 17.93 18.20
CA ASP A 82 14.12 18.57 18.82
C ASP A 82 14.22 20.10 18.83
N LYS A 83 15.43 20.65 18.69
CA LYS A 83 15.64 22.09 18.58
C LYS A 83 14.89 22.71 17.40
N MET A 84 14.66 21.93 16.34
CA MET A 84 13.87 22.38 15.20
C MET A 84 12.41 22.68 15.59
N PHE A 85 11.83 21.89 16.49
CA PHE A 85 10.46 22.14 16.99
C PHE A 85 10.40 23.35 17.91
N GLU A 86 11.46 23.60 18.70
CA GLU A 86 11.54 24.83 19.51
C GLU A 86 11.64 26.09 18.65
N VAL A 87 12.38 26.04 17.55
CA VAL A 87 12.62 27.20 16.67
C VAL A 87 11.47 27.43 15.68
N PHE A 88 10.94 26.37 15.08
CA PHE A 88 9.97 26.45 13.98
C PHE A 88 8.57 25.94 14.34
N GLY A 89 8.33 25.57 15.61
CA GLY A 89 7.08 24.95 16.03
C GLY A 89 6.80 23.67 15.24
N GLY A 90 5.57 23.49 14.77
CA GLY A 90 5.20 22.37 13.91
C GLY A 90 5.99 22.30 12.58
N GLY A 91 6.54 23.42 12.11
CA GLY A 91 7.42 23.47 10.94
C GLY A 91 8.81 22.86 11.17
N GLY A 92 9.15 22.49 12.41
CA GLY A 92 10.39 21.80 12.76
C GLY A 92 10.47 20.37 12.20
N PHE A 93 9.34 19.81 11.77
CA PHE A 93 9.31 18.53 11.07
C PHE A 93 9.66 18.71 9.59
N VAL A 94 10.96 18.63 9.25
CA VAL A 94 11.41 18.69 7.86
C VAL A 94 11.23 17.33 7.19
N PHE A 95 10.14 17.17 6.44
CA PHE A 95 9.78 15.93 5.74
C PHE A 95 10.95 15.30 4.97
N ALA A 96 11.65 16.10 4.16
CA ALA A 96 12.74 15.63 3.31
C ALA A 96 13.93 15.04 4.11
N LEU A 97 14.09 15.41 5.39
CA LEU A 97 15.19 14.96 6.24
C LEU A 97 14.77 13.88 7.23
N ARG A 98 13.47 13.80 7.59
CA ARG A 98 12.95 12.84 8.57
C ARG A 98 12.29 11.61 7.94
N VAL A 99 11.81 11.70 6.70
CA VAL A 99 11.06 10.63 6.02
C VAL A 99 11.85 9.99 4.89
N LEU A 100 12.36 10.80 3.94
CA LEU A 100 13.04 10.28 2.76
C LEU A 100 14.29 9.42 3.09
N PRO A 101 15.14 9.78 4.08
CA PRO A 101 16.32 8.96 4.40
C PRO A 101 15.97 7.60 5.02
N VAL A 102 14.78 7.47 5.64
CA VAL A 102 14.31 6.19 6.19
C VAL A 102 14.09 5.17 5.07
N ILE A 103 13.63 5.62 3.90
CA ILE A 103 13.46 4.79 2.70
C ILE A 103 14.81 4.17 2.30
N VAL A 104 15.89 4.98 2.29
CA VAL A 104 17.25 4.53 1.96
C VAL A 104 17.72 3.41 2.90
N PHE A 105 17.56 3.64 4.21
CA PHE A 105 17.95 2.68 5.23
C PHE A 105 17.17 1.36 5.11
N PHE A 106 15.84 1.42 4.98
CA PHE A 106 15.03 0.22 4.86
C PHE A 106 15.29 -0.54 3.56
N SER A 107 15.50 0.15 2.43
CA SER A 107 15.90 -0.53 1.18
C SER A 107 17.23 -1.27 1.32
N SER A 108 18.22 -0.68 2.02
CA SER A 108 19.49 -1.35 2.34
C SER A 108 19.28 -2.57 3.25
N LEU A 109 18.49 -2.43 4.31
CA LEU A 109 18.17 -3.53 5.24
C LEU A 109 17.48 -4.69 4.52
N ILE A 110 16.46 -4.41 3.71
CA ILE A 110 15.73 -5.44 2.97
C ILE A 110 16.67 -6.15 2.00
N ALA A 111 17.54 -5.44 1.29
CA ALA A 111 18.53 -6.04 0.40
C ALA A 111 19.47 -7.00 1.16
N VAL A 112 19.91 -6.63 2.36
CA VAL A 112 20.67 -7.53 3.24
C VAL A 112 19.86 -8.77 3.62
N LEU A 113 18.59 -8.61 4.02
CA LEU A 113 17.73 -9.74 4.39
C LEU A 113 17.46 -10.70 3.21
N TYR A 114 17.42 -10.20 1.98
CA TYR A 114 17.40 -11.02 0.76
C TYR A 114 18.74 -11.71 0.50
N TYR A 115 19.86 -11.03 0.70
CA TYR A 115 21.18 -11.62 0.49
C TYR A 115 21.40 -12.83 1.43
N ILE A 116 21.04 -12.70 2.71
CA ILE A 116 21.23 -13.76 3.72
C ILE A 116 20.17 -14.87 3.67
N GLY A 117 19.12 -14.75 2.85
CA GLY A 117 18.12 -15.81 2.67
C GLY A 117 16.87 -15.72 3.57
N VAL A 118 16.78 -14.74 4.47
CA VAL A 118 15.66 -14.62 5.43
C VAL A 118 14.35 -14.30 4.70
N MET A 119 14.38 -13.37 3.74
CA MET A 119 13.19 -13.00 2.96
C MET A 119 12.66 -14.18 2.15
N GLN A 120 13.54 -14.95 1.53
CA GLN A 120 13.17 -16.13 0.74
C GLN A 120 12.51 -17.20 1.60
N LEU A 121 13.00 -17.40 2.83
CA LEU A 121 12.39 -18.35 3.77
C LEU A 121 10.96 -17.92 4.14
N VAL A 122 10.78 -16.66 4.56
CA VAL A 122 9.47 -16.12 4.95
C VAL A 122 8.49 -16.17 3.78
N ILE A 123 8.90 -15.71 2.61
CA ILE A 123 8.06 -15.68 1.39
C ILE A 123 7.69 -17.11 0.97
N LYS A 124 8.61 -18.07 1.05
CA LYS A 124 8.33 -19.47 0.69
C LYS A 124 7.31 -20.11 1.65
N VAL A 125 7.41 -19.84 2.94
CA VAL A 125 6.49 -20.38 3.96
C VAL A 125 5.09 -19.80 3.79
N LEU A 126 4.97 -18.48 3.78
CA LEU A 126 3.68 -17.79 3.67
C LEU A 126 3.05 -18.02 2.28
N GLY A 127 3.82 -17.92 1.20
CA GLY A 127 3.36 -18.14 -0.17
C GLY A 127 2.96 -19.58 -0.45
N GLY A 128 3.70 -20.56 0.08
CA GLY A 128 3.31 -21.96 0.00
C GLY A 128 2.02 -22.26 0.79
N GLY A 129 1.82 -21.57 1.92
CA GLY A 129 0.58 -21.63 2.69
C GLY A 129 -0.63 -21.10 1.90
N LEU A 130 -0.51 -19.90 1.33
CA LEU A 130 -1.55 -19.31 0.48
C LEU A 130 -1.85 -20.20 -0.73
N GLN A 131 -0.82 -20.68 -1.44
CA GLN A 131 -0.96 -21.58 -2.58
C GLN A 131 -1.79 -22.82 -2.22
N LYS A 132 -1.44 -23.48 -1.10
CA LYS A 132 -2.08 -24.71 -0.66
C LYS A 132 -3.55 -24.50 -0.26
N LEU A 133 -3.85 -23.38 0.39
CA LEU A 133 -5.21 -23.05 0.83
C LEU A 133 -6.09 -22.64 -0.36
N LEU A 134 -5.59 -21.72 -1.20
CA LEU A 134 -6.35 -21.07 -2.26
C LEU A 134 -6.38 -21.83 -3.58
N GLY A 135 -5.39 -22.70 -3.83
CA GLY A 135 -5.23 -23.38 -5.12
C GLY A 135 -4.73 -22.46 -6.25
N THR A 136 -4.18 -21.30 -5.90
CA THR A 136 -3.47 -20.40 -6.81
C THR A 136 -2.15 -21.02 -7.30
N SER A 137 -1.57 -20.47 -8.36
CA SER A 137 -0.26 -20.94 -8.84
C SER A 137 0.85 -20.60 -7.85
N ARG A 138 2.00 -21.27 -7.96
CA ARG A 138 3.12 -21.01 -7.06
C ARG A 138 3.65 -19.58 -7.26
N THR A 139 3.71 -19.13 -8.50
CA THR A 139 4.34 -17.86 -8.87
C THR A 139 3.54 -16.66 -8.36
N GLU A 140 2.22 -16.65 -8.57
CA GLU A 140 1.38 -15.55 -8.06
C GLU A 140 1.28 -15.55 -6.54
N SER A 141 1.32 -16.72 -5.89
CA SER A 141 1.28 -16.82 -4.43
C SER A 141 2.57 -16.30 -3.77
N LEU A 142 3.73 -16.61 -4.37
CA LEU A 142 5.02 -16.07 -3.92
C LEU A 142 5.09 -14.56 -4.16
N SER A 143 4.61 -14.06 -5.30
CA SER A 143 4.59 -12.62 -5.58
C SER A 143 3.65 -11.86 -4.63
N ALA A 144 2.43 -12.37 -4.39
CA ALA A 144 1.49 -11.77 -3.45
C ALA A 144 2.06 -11.70 -2.03
N THR A 145 2.82 -12.71 -1.62
CA THR A 145 3.47 -12.75 -0.32
C THR A 145 4.69 -11.83 -0.24
N ALA A 146 5.49 -11.76 -1.29
CA ALA A 146 6.64 -10.84 -1.35
C ALA A 146 6.19 -9.39 -1.21
N ASN A 147 5.04 -9.04 -1.81
CA ASN A 147 4.42 -7.71 -1.71
C ASN A 147 4.04 -7.28 -0.29
N ILE A 148 4.04 -8.17 0.71
CA ILE A 148 3.89 -7.78 2.13
C ILE A 148 5.08 -6.93 2.60
N PHE A 149 6.26 -7.15 2.02
CA PHE A 149 7.52 -6.58 2.50
C PHE A 149 8.19 -5.66 1.49
N VAL A 150 8.04 -5.94 0.19
CA VAL A 150 8.68 -5.19 -0.89
C VAL A 150 7.67 -4.58 -1.85
N GLY A 151 8.10 -3.58 -2.62
CA GLY A 151 7.19 -2.83 -3.49
C GLY A 151 6.78 -3.55 -4.76
N GLN A 152 5.82 -2.95 -5.48
CA GLN A 152 5.23 -3.47 -6.71
C GLN A 152 6.22 -3.76 -7.86
N THR A 153 7.41 -3.17 -7.84
CA THR A 153 8.49 -3.42 -8.81
C THR A 153 9.52 -4.43 -8.34
N GLU A 154 9.60 -4.68 -7.05
CA GLU A 154 10.60 -5.56 -6.43
C GLU A 154 10.02 -6.96 -6.18
N ALA A 155 8.76 -7.05 -5.75
CA ALA A 155 8.09 -8.31 -5.50
C ALA A 155 8.08 -9.26 -6.71
N PRO A 156 7.90 -8.81 -7.97
CA PRO A 156 7.97 -9.69 -9.13
C PRO A 156 9.35 -10.30 -9.37
N LEU A 157 10.43 -9.75 -8.79
CA LEU A 157 11.79 -10.30 -8.96
C LEU A 157 11.90 -11.74 -8.44
N VAL A 158 11.14 -12.09 -7.40
CA VAL A 158 11.13 -13.46 -6.83
C VAL A 158 10.55 -14.50 -7.81
N VAL A 159 9.86 -14.04 -8.84
CA VAL A 159 9.23 -14.86 -9.89
C VAL A 159 9.62 -14.41 -11.30
N ARG A 160 10.68 -13.59 -11.44
CA ARG A 160 11.14 -13.03 -12.72
C ARG A 160 11.19 -14.04 -13.87
N PRO A 161 11.72 -15.27 -13.70
CA PRO A 161 11.80 -16.25 -14.80
C PRO A 161 10.44 -16.67 -15.38
N TYR A 162 9.36 -16.52 -14.62
CA TYR A 162 8.03 -17.00 -14.98
C TYR A 162 7.14 -15.92 -15.61
N ILE A 163 7.46 -14.63 -15.42
CA ILE A 163 6.59 -13.50 -15.82
C ILE A 163 6.29 -13.53 -17.34
N ALA A 164 7.28 -13.89 -18.14
CA ALA A 164 7.13 -13.96 -19.59
C ALA A 164 6.13 -15.04 -20.05
N THR A 165 5.91 -16.08 -19.25
CA THR A 165 5.09 -17.27 -19.59
C THR A 165 3.84 -17.44 -18.72
N MET A 166 3.64 -16.56 -17.73
CA MET A 166 2.43 -16.50 -16.90
C MET A 166 1.16 -16.37 -17.74
N THR A 167 0.07 -16.95 -17.27
CA THR A 167 -1.26 -16.72 -17.85
C THR A 167 -1.68 -15.25 -17.68
N GLN A 168 -2.77 -14.85 -18.33
CA GLN A 168 -3.30 -13.49 -18.14
C GLN A 168 -3.76 -13.25 -16.68
N SER A 169 -4.30 -14.28 -16.01
CA SER A 169 -4.78 -14.17 -14.64
C SER A 169 -3.61 -14.15 -13.63
N GLU A 170 -2.56 -14.95 -13.84
CA GLU A 170 -1.34 -14.89 -13.01
C GLU A 170 -0.66 -13.52 -13.10
N LEU A 171 -0.49 -12.99 -14.32
CA LEU A 171 0.09 -11.66 -14.52
C LEU A 171 -0.76 -10.57 -13.85
N PHE A 172 -2.09 -10.67 -13.99
CA PHE A 172 -3.01 -9.75 -13.33
C PHE A 172 -2.91 -9.82 -11.80
N ALA A 173 -2.77 -11.02 -11.23
CA ALA A 173 -2.59 -11.22 -9.79
C ALA A 173 -1.28 -10.61 -9.27
N VAL A 174 -0.18 -10.73 -10.01
CA VAL A 174 1.10 -10.07 -9.69
C VAL A 174 0.93 -8.55 -9.65
N MET A 175 0.25 -7.96 -10.65
CA MET A 175 -0.03 -6.52 -10.67
C MET A 175 -0.91 -6.09 -9.50
N CYS A 176 -1.99 -6.83 -9.23
CA CYS A 176 -2.92 -6.53 -8.14
C CYS A 176 -2.26 -6.64 -6.77
N GLY A 177 -1.40 -7.64 -6.57
CA GLY A 177 -0.65 -7.82 -5.32
C GLY A 177 0.21 -6.60 -4.99
N GLY A 178 0.92 -6.05 -6.00
CA GLY A 178 1.74 -4.85 -5.82
C GLY A 178 0.93 -3.59 -5.57
N LEU A 179 -0.24 -3.44 -6.21
CA LEU A 179 -1.11 -2.28 -6.01
C LEU A 179 -1.90 -2.36 -4.70
N ALA A 180 -2.18 -3.57 -4.21
CA ALA A 180 -2.90 -3.79 -2.97
C ALA A 180 -2.02 -3.53 -1.72
N SER A 181 -0.70 -3.52 -1.84
CA SER A 181 0.23 -3.37 -0.72
C SER A 181 1.09 -2.11 -0.82
N VAL A 182 1.94 -1.92 0.18
CA VAL A 182 3.02 -0.91 0.18
C VAL A 182 4.34 -1.60 0.47
N ALA A 183 5.46 -0.96 0.12
CA ALA A 183 6.79 -1.46 0.45
C ALA A 183 7.13 -1.19 1.92
N GLY A 184 7.92 -2.07 2.56
CA GLY A 184 8.45 -1.84 3.90
C GLY A 184 9.29 -0.55 4.00
N SER A 185 9.94 -0.16 2.89
CA SER A 185 10.73 1.07 2.82
C SER A 185 9.90 2.35 2.94
N VAL A 186 8.67 2.36 2.42
CA VAL A 186 7.77 3.51 2.52
C VAL A 186 6.87 3.44 3.74
N LEU A 187 6.60 2.23 4.26
CA LEU A 187 5.82 2.00 5.48
C LEU A 187 6.37 2.82 6.66
N ALA A 188 7.69 2.75 6.86
CA ALA A 188 8.36 3.51 7.90
C ALA A 188 8.24 5.03 7.68
N GLY A 189 8.15 5.48 6.43
CA GLY A 189 7.89 6.88 6.11
C GLY A 189 6.49 7.33 6.50
N TYR A 190 5.46 6.50 6.30
CA TYR A 190 4.10 6.80 6.75
C TYR A 190 4.00 6.79 8.28
N ALA A 191 4.73 5.90 8.96
CA ALA A 191 4.81 5.89 10.42
C ALA A 191 5.38 7.21 10.97
N GLN A 192 6.40 7.76 10.31
CA GLN A 192 6.98 9.07 10.65
C GLN A 192 6.02 10.24 10.40
N MET A 193 4.97 10.05 9.59
CA MET A 193 3.87 11.02 9.43
C MET A 193 2.79 10.89 10.52
N GLY A 194 2.97 9.99 11.50
CA GLY A 194 2.05 9.77 12.62
C GLY A 194 1.07 8.61 12.44
N VAL A 195 1.16 7.85 11.34
CA VAL A 195 0.27 6.71 11.10
C VAL A 195 0.66 5.54 12.02
N PRO A 196 -0.29 4.93 12.76
CA PRO A 196 0.03 3.81 13.64
C PRO A 196 0.67 2.62 12.90
N LEU A 197 1.82 2.15 13.40
CA LEU A 197 2.56 1.03 12.80
C LEU A 197 1.73 -0.26 12.80
N GLU A 198 0.92 -0.45 13.83
CA GLU A 198 0.01 -1.59 13.97
C GLU A 198 -0.92 -1.69 12.75
N TYR A 199 -1.47 -0.56 12.31
CA TYR A 199 -2.40 -0.52 11.18
C TYR A 199 -1.67 -0.77 9.87
N LEU A 200 -0.48 -0.18 9.68
CA LEU A 200 0.32 -0.38 8.47
C LEU A 200 0.79 -1.83 8.32
N ILE A 201 1.25 -2.45 9.41
CA ILE A 201 1.70 -3.85 9.42
C ILE A 201 0.50 -4.77 9.15
N ALA A 202 -0.61 -4.58 9.87
CA ALA A 202 -1.81 -5.39 9.65
C ALA A 202 -2.32 -5.27 8.21
N ALA A 203 -2.40 -4.06 7.67
CA ALA A 203 -2.80 -3.81 6.28
C ALA A 203 -1.88 -4.52 5.28
N SER A 204 -0.56 -4.50 5.51
CA SER A 204 0.43 -5.15 4.64
C SER A 204 0.22 -6.66 4.57
N PHE A 205 -0.04 -7.33 5.70
CA PHE A 205 -0.34 -8.77 5.70
C PHE A 205 -1.71 -9.09 5.09
N MET A 206 -2.72 -8.24 5.31
CA MET A 206 -4.05 -8.40 4.71
C MET A 206 -4.05 -8.17 3.19
N ALA A 207 -3.10 -7.40 2.67
CA ALA A 207 -2.97 -7.11 1.24
C ALA A 207 -2.64 -8.34 0.40
N ALA A 208 -1.91 -9.33 0.93
CA ALA A 208 -1.60 -10.56 0.18
C ALA A 208 -2.86 -11.37 -0.21
N PRO A 209 -3.72 -11.81 0.74
CA PRO A 209 -4.98 -12.46 0.40
C PRO A 209 -5.98 -11.49 -0.25
N GLY A 210 -6.02 -10.21 0.15
CA GLY A 210 -6.93 -9.23 -0.47
C GLY A 210 -6.61 -8.95 -1.95
N GLY A 211 -5.33 -8.84 -2.29
CA GLY A 211 -4.87 -8.68 -3.66
C GLY A 211 -5.24 -9.89 -4.51
N LEU A 212 -5.05 -11.10 -4.00
CA LEU A 212 -5.48 -12.34 -4.67
C LEU A 212 -7.00 -12.46 -4.80
N LEU A 213 -7.75 -12.05 -3.77
CA LEU A 213 -9.22 -12.03 -3.78
C LEU A 213 -9.74 -11.24 -4.97
N PHE A 214 -9.38 -9.97 -5.06
CA PHE A 214 -9.87 -9.09 -6.12
C PHE A 214 -9.25 -9.39 -7.48
N ALA A 215 -8.00 -9.88 -7.52
CA ALA A 215 -7.40 -10.38 -8.75
C ALA A 215 -8.22 -11.53 -9.36
N LYS A 216 -8.52 -12.56 -8.55
CA LYS A 216 -9.21 -13.77 -9.02
C LYS A 216 -10.72 -13.62 -9.16
N LEU A 217 -11.33 -12.60 -8.53
CA LEU A 217 -12.69 -12.18 -8.86
C LEU A 217 -12.76 -11.48 -10.23
N MET A 218 -11.85 -10.53 -10.47
CA MET A 218 -11.91 -9.66 -11.64
C MET A 218 -11.32 -10.27 -12.92
N VAL A 219 -10.29 -11.10 -12.80
CA VAL A 219 -9.70 -11.88 -13.90
C VAL A 219 -9.46 -13.31 -13.42
N PRO A 220 -10.48 -14.19 -13.45
CA PRO A 220 -10.34 -15.58 -13.01
C PRO A 220 -9.40 -16.39 -13.90
N GLU A 221 -8.81 -17.44 -13.35
CA GLU A 221 -7.92 -18.35 -14.08
C GLU A 221 -8.74 -19.19 -15.08
N THR A 222 -8.37 -19.12 -16.36
CA THR A 222 -9.03 -19.89 -17.45
C THR A 222 -8.03 -20.72 -18.25
N GLU A 223 -6.74 -20.49 -18.04
CA GLU A 223 -5.63 -21.13 -18.73
C GLU A 223 -4.96 -22.15 -17.79
N LYS A 224 -4.12 -23.03 -18.34
CA LYS A 224 -3.31 -23.94 -17.52
C LYS A 224 -2.05 -23.21 -17.05
N THR A 225 -1.86 -23.15 -15.73
CA THR A 225 -0.66 -22.59 -15.12
C THR A 225 0.57 -23.42 -15.49
N ARG A 226 1.70 -22.73 -15.67
CA ARG A 226 2.99 -23.36 -16.02
C ARG A 226 3.91 -23.34 -14.80
N ASP A 227 3.65 -24.22 -13.84
CA ASP A 227 4.41 -24.34 -12.58
C ASP A 227 5.65 -25.26 -12.72
N ASN A 228 6.36 -25.24 -13.85
CA ASN A 228 7.53 -26.11 -14.04
C ASN A 228 8.69 -25.68 -13.13
N VAL A 229 9.19 -26.63 -12.32
CA VAL A 229 10.25 -26.43 -11.33
C VAL A 229 11.59 -26.04 -11.98
N ASP A 230 11.82 -26.46 -13.23
CA ASP A 230 13.07 -26.26 -13.97
C ASP A 230 13.32 -24.82 -14.45
N ALA A 231 12.33 -23.92 -14.37
CA ALA A 231 12.55 -22.51 -14.66
C ALA A 231 13.18 -21.75 -13.48
N ALA A 232 13.17 -22.31 -12.26
CA ALA A 232 13.86 -21.73 -11.11
C ALA A 232 15.39 -21.80 -11.25
N THR A 233 15.91 -22.75 -12.04
CA THR A 233 17.33 -22.90 -12.39
C THR A 233 17.80 -21.91 -13.46
N LEU A 234 16.90 -21.07 -14.01
CA LEU A 234 17.22 -20.03 -15.01
C LEU A 234 17.39 -18.63 -14.39
N ILE A 235 17.45 -18.50 -13.07
CA ILE A 235 17.94 -17.26 -12.46
C ILE A 235 19.41 -17.16 -12.82
N ALA A 236 19.76 -16.26 -13.74
CA ALA A 236 21.15 -15.92 -13.99
C ALA A 236 21.79 -15.54 -12.65
N GLU A 237 22.80 -16.31 -12.24
CA GLU A 237 23.63 -16.03 -11.05
C GLU A 237 24.33 -14.67 -11.15
N ASP A 238 24.36 -14.06 -12.34
CA ASP A 238 25.14 -12.87 -12.70
C ASP A 238 24.73 -11.55 -12.01
N ASP A 239 23.52 -11.43 -11.45
CA ASP A 239 23.04 -10.19 -10.80
C ASP A 239 23.04 -10.25 -9.26
N ARG A 240 23.59 -11.30 -8.65
CA ARG A 240 23.64 -11.40 -7.18
C ARG A 240 24.79 -10.56 -6.62
N PRO A 241 24.57 -9.78 -5.53
CA PRO A 241 25.66 -9.09 -4.86
C PRO A 241 26.78 -10.05 -4.44
N ALA A 242 28.02 -9.61 -4.54
CA ALA A 242 29.19 -10.46 -4.24
C ALA A 242 29.33 -10.78 -2.75
N ASN A 243 28.83 -9.91 -1.88
CA ASN A 243 28.83 -10.09 -0.44
C ASN A 243 27.73 -9.25 0.24
N ILE A 244 27.58 -9.38 1.56
CA ILE A 244 26.57 -8.67 2.33
C ILE A 244 26.73 -7.14 2.30
N ILE A 245 27.97 -6.64 2.19
CA ILE A 245 28.25 -5.20 2.12
C ILE A 245 27.83 -4.65 0.76
N ASP A 246 28.11 -5.39 -0.31
CA ASP A 246 27.63 -5.08 -1.66
C ASP A 246 26.09 -5.06 -1.72
N ALA A 247 25.43 -6.03 -1.10
CA ALA A 247 23.96 -6.04 -0.99
C ALA A 247 23.42 -4.81 -0.25
N ALA A 248 24.05 -4.44 0.88
CA ALA A 248 23.68 -3.25 1.63
C ALA A 248 23.88 -1.96 0.83
N ALA A 249 25.01 -1.83 0.14
CA ALA A 249 25.35 -0.65 -0.66
C ALA A 249 24.42 -0.51 -1.88
N SER A 250 24.18 -1.60 -2.59
CA SER A 250 23.24 -1.65 -3.72
C SER A 250 21.82 -1.31 -3.28
N GLY A 251 21.35 -1.88 -2.15
CA GLY A 251 20.06 -1.56 -1.57
C GLY A 251 19.93 -0.10 -1.15
N ALA A 252 21.00 0.50 -0.60
CA ALA A 252 21.02 1.93 -0.27
C ALA A 252 20.96 2.81 -1.53
N ALA A 253 21.67 2.45 -2.60
CA ALA A 253 21.62 3.19 -3.87
C ALA A 253 20.22 3.13 -4.51
N SER A 254 19.59 1.95 -4.54
CA SER A 254 18.21 1.81 -5.01
C SER A 254 17.23 2.59 -4.13
N GLY A 255 17.41 2.55 -2.81
CA GLY A 255 16.61 3.32 -1.86
C GLY A 255 16.76 4.84 -2.04
N LEU A 256 17.97 5.33 -2.35
CA LEU A 256 18.22 6.75 -2.64
C LEU A 256 17.47 7.20 -3.89
N GLN A 257 17.52 6.42 -4.97
CA GLN A 257 16.75 6.73 -6.18
C GLN A 257 15.25 6.78 -5.89
N LEU A 258 14.74 5.82 -5.09
CA LEU A 258 13.34 5.82 -4.66
C LEU A 258 13.01 7.08 -3.83
N ALA A 259 13.85 7.43 -2.86
CA ALA A 259 13.69 8.61 -2.03
C ALA A 259 13.67 9.91 -2.84
N LEU A 260 14.58 10.05 -3.82
CA LEU A 260 14.60 11.19 -4.75
C LEU A 260 13.34 11.26 -5.59
N ASN A 261 12.89 10.12 -6.13
CA ASN A 261 11.66 10.05 -6.92
C ASN A 261 10.45 10.47 -6.07
N VAL A 262 10.34 9.96 -4.83
CA VAL A 262 9.25 10.33 -3.90
C VAL A 262 9.30 11.82 -3.56
N GLY A 263 10.49 12.36 -3.23
CA GLY A 263 10.65 13.78 -2.91
C GLY A 263 10.26 14.69 -4.08
N ALA A 264 10.76 14.40 -5.29
CA ALA A 264 10.43 15.17 -6.49
C ALA A 264 8.94 15.07 -6.85
N MET A 265 8.37 13.86 -6.73
CA MET A 265 6.96 13.59 -7.02
C MET A 265 6.04 14.33 -6.05
N LEU A 266 6.33 14.33 -4.74
CA LEU A 266 5.55 15.06 -3.75
C LEU A 266 5.62 16.57 -3.97
N LEU A 267 6.81 17.11 -4.19
CA LEU A 267 6.99 18.53 -4.50
C LEU A 267 6.12 18.93 -5.71
N ALA A 268 6.22 18.17 -6.81
CA ALA A 268 5.48 18.46 -8.03
C ALA A 268 3.96 18.36 -7.83
N PHE A 269 3.45 17.26 -7.25
CA PHE A 269 2.02 17.07 -7.12
C PHE A 269 1.37 18.01 -6.11
N ILE A 270 2.02 18.32 -4.99
CA ILE A 270 1.48 19.32 -4.04
C ILE A 270 1.35 20.68 -4.72
N ALA A 271 2.37 21.10 -5.48
CA ALA A 271 2.32 22.35 -6.24
C ALA A 271 1.23 22.35 -7.32
N LEU A 272 1.06 21.22 -8.04
CA LEU A 272 0.01 21.07 -9.06
C LEU A 272 -1.40 21.07 -8.45
N ILE A 273 -1.59 20.44 -7.29
CA ILE A 273 -2.87 20.47 -6.56
C ILE A 273 -3.16 21.90 -6.11
N ALA A 274 -2.16 22.62 -5.57
CA ALA A 274 -2.34 24.02 -5.17
C ALA A 274 -2.71 24.92 -6.36
N LEU A 275 -2.07 24.73 -7.52
CA LEU A 275 -2.42 25.43 -8.76
C LEU A 275 -3.86 25.09 -9.20
N LEU A 276 -4.22 23.80 -9.17
CA LEU A 276 -5.57 23.35 -9.53
C LEU A 276 -6.62 23.95 -8.57
N ASN A 277 -6.34 24.00 -7.28
CA ASN A 277 -7.21 24.62 -6.28
C ASN A 277 -7.36 26.13 -6.52
N GLY A 278 -6.31 26.83 -6.93
CA GLY A 278 -6.40 28.23 -7.33
C GLY A 278 -7.31 28.44 -8.55
N ILE A 279 -7.21 27.55 -9.56
CA ILE A 279 -8.08 27.58 -10.75
C ILE A 279 -9.54 27.25 -10.36
N LEU A 280 -9.75 26.20 -9.58
CA LEU A 280 -11.06 25.76 -9.12
C LEU A 280 -11.73 26.82 -8.25
N GLY A 281 -10.99 27.48 -7.36
CA GLY A 281 -11.51 28.60 -6.56
C GLY A 281 -11.93 29.78 -7.42
N GLY A 282 -11.17 30.08 -8.49
CA GLY A 282 -11.56 31.09 -9.48
C GLY A 282 -12.84 30.74 -10.24
N ILE A 283 -12.96 29.49 -10.71
CA ILE A 283 -14.18 28.99 -11.37
C ILE A 283 -15.36 28.97 -10.39
N GLY A 284 -15.16 28.50 -9.17
CA GLY A 284 -16.16 28.46 -8.11
C GLY A 284 -16.64 29.86 -7.74
N GLY A 285 -15.76 30.86 -7.76
CA GLY A 285 -16.10 32.26 -7.57
C GLY A 285 -17.10 32.80 -8.60
N TRP A 286 -17.14 32.26 -9.82
CA TRP A 286 -18.19 32.61 -10.81
C TRP A 286 -19.60 32.18 -10.39
N PHE A 287 -19.70 31.24 -9.45
CA PHE A 287 -20.95 30.68 -8.94
C PHE A 287 -21.16 30.94 -7.43
N ASP A 288 -20.50 31.97 -6.87
CA ASP A 288 -20.55 32.30 -5.43
C ASP A 288 -20.08 31.15 -4.50
N TYR A 289 -19.13 30.34 -5.00
CA TYR A 289 -18.54 29.20 -4.27
C TYR A 289 -16.99 29.20 -4.37
N PRO A 290 -16.30 30.26 -3.92
CA PRO A 290 -14.84 30.42 -4.07
C PRO A 290 -14.00 29.39 -3.32
N GLN A 291 -14.58 28.66 -2.38
CA GLN A 291 -13.95 27.58 -1.62
C GLN A 291 -13.80 26.27 -2.41
N LEU A 292 -14.27 26.21 -3.68
CA LEU A 292 -14.15 25.00 -4.50
C LEU A 292 -12.69 24.54 -4.61
N SER A 293 -12.44 23.30 -4.23
CA SER A 293 -11.11 22.69 -4.28
C SER A 293 -11.18 21.24 -4.76
N MET A 294 -10.04 20.68 -5.15
CA MET A 294 -9.89 19.28 -5.53
C MET A 294 -10.30 18.37 -4.36
N GLU A 295 -9.93 18.72 -3.13
CA GLU A 295 -10.28 17.97 -1.93
C GLU A 295 -11.79 17.93 -1.70
N LEU A 296 -12.51 19.03 -1.95
CA LEU A 296 -13.97 19.04 -1.85
C LEU A 296 -14.64 18.18 -2.92
N ILE A 297 -14.16 18.25 -4.16
CA ILE A 297 -14.69 17.44 -5.27
C ILE A 297 -14.48 15.96 -4.97
N LEU A 298 -13.26 15.58 -4.58
CA LEU A 298 -12.94 14.19 -4.23
C LEU A 298 -13.69 13.74 -2.98
N GLY A 299 -13.80 14.60 -1.97
CA GLY A 299 -14.59 14.36 -0.77
C GLY A 299 -16.04 14.03 -1.10
N TRP A 300 -16.66 14.81 -1.97
CA TRP A 300 -18.03 14.56 -2.40
C TRP A 300 -18.17 13.25 -3.20
N VAL A 301 -17.32 13.04 -4.21
CA VAL A 301 -17.36 11.85 -5.09
C VAL A 301 -17.13 10.55 -4.32
N PHE A 302 -16.20 10.53 -3.37
CA PHE A 302 -15.82 9.34 -2.62
C PHE A 302 -16.52 9.20 -1.26
N SER A 303 -17.30 10.19 -0.82
CA SER A 303 -18.10 10.08 0.42
C SER A 303 -19.03 8.85 0.47
N PRO A 304 -19.69 8.41 -0.63
CA PRO A 304 -20.52 7.20 -0.56
C PRO A 304 -19.67 5.94 -0.32
N ILE A 305 -18.44 5.90 -0.87
CA ILE A 305 -17.49 4.80 -0.67
C ILE A 305 -16.95 4.82 0.76
N ALA A 306 -16.62 5.99 1.29
CA ALA A 306 -16.18 6.15 2.69
C ALA A 306 -17.27 5.68 3.67
N TYR A 307 -18.52 6.08 3.44
CA TYR A 307 -19.65 5.60 4.23
C TYR A 307 -19.84 4.08 4.11
N LEU A 308 -19.70 3.55 2.89
CA LEU A 308 -19.84 2.11 2.59
C LEU A 308 -18.87 1.25 3.42
N ILE A 309 -17.63 1.70 3.60
CA ILE A 309 -16.61 0.98 4.37
C ILE A 309 -16.72 1.17 5.90
N GLY A 310 -17.74 1.91 6.36
CA GLY A 310 -18.09 2.01 7.78
C GLY A 310 -17.77 3.35 8.45
N ILE A 311 -17.39 4.39 7.70
CA ILE A 311 -17.14 5.73 8.25
C ILE A 311 -18.49 6.44 8.49
N PRO A 312 -18.70 7.13 9.63
CA PRO A 312 -19.90 7.92 9.85
C PRO A 312 -20.10 8.97 8.75
N TRP A 313 -21.35 9.22 8.33
CA TRP A 313 -21.63 10.18 7.25
C TRP A 313 -21.07 11.59 7.53
N SER A 314 -21.05 12.01 8.80
CA SER A 314 -20.46 13.28 9.24
C SER A 314 -18.95 13.39 9.03
N GLU A 315 -18.24 12.27 8.87
CA GLU A 315 -16.79 12.18 8.64
C GLU A 315 -16.47 11.71 7.21
N ALA A 316 -17.48 11.23 6.47
CA ALA A 316 -17.33 10.59 5.17
C ALA A 316 -16.80 11.54 4.08
N MET A 317 -17.10 12.85 4.17
CA MET A 317 -16.57 13.83 3.21
C MET A 317 -15.05 14.02 3.37
N VAL A 318 -14.57 14.09 4.62
CA VAL A 318 -13.13 14.20 4.93
C VAL A 318 -12.41 12.92 4.51
N ALA A 319 -12.95 11.75 4.90
CA ALA A 319 -12.37 10.47 4.53
C ALA A 319 -12.39 10.20 3.02
N GLY A 320 -13.48 10.58 2.35
CA GLY A 320 -13.63 10.49 0.90
C GLY A 320 -12.55 11.29 0.17
N SER A 321 -12.18 12.46 0.70
CA SER A 321 -11.12 13.28 0.13
C SER A 321 -9.79 12.53 0.12
N PHE A 322 -9.39 11.90 1.24
CA PHE A 322 -8.14 11.14 1.30
C PHE A 322 -8.16 9.91 0.39
N ILE A 323 -9.27 9.16 0.36
CA ILE A 323 -9.41 7.99 -0.54
C ILE A 323 -9.27 8.45 -2.00
N GLY A 324 -9.91 9.55 -2.37
CA GLY A 324 -9.82 10.12 -3.71
C GLY A 324 -8.41 10.59 -4.05
N GLN A 325 -7.75 11.32 -3.14
CA GLN A 325 -6.37 11.78 -3.32
C GLN A 325 -5.43 10.60 -3.56
N LYS A 326 -5.61 9.52 -2.79
CA LYS A 326 -4.80 8.30 -2.95
C LYS A 326 -4.96 7.68 -4.33
N ILE A 327 -6.18 7.57 -4.84
CA ILE A 327 -6.45 6.93 -6.14
C ILE A 327 -5.97 7.81 -7.30
N ILE A 328 -6.23 9.11 -7.26
CA ILE A 328 -5.95 10.04 -8.36
C ILE A 328 -4.48 10.45 -8.38
N VAL A 329 -3.87 10.66 -7.22
CA VAL A 329 -2.51 11.16 -7.07
C VAL A 329 -1.61 10.02 -6.59
N ASN A 330 -1.58 9.78 -5.28
CA ASN A 330 -0.90 8.66 -4.63
C ASN A 330 -1.17 8.69 -3.12
N GLU A 331 -0.82 7.58 -2.46
CA GLU A 331 -0.98 7.39 -1.03
C GLU A 331 -0.07 8.29 -0.17
N PHE A 332 1.11 8.72 -0.67
CA PHE A 332 1.98 9.64 0.09
C PHE A 332 1.32 11.01 0.30
N VAL A 333 0.73 11.59 -0.75
CA VAL A 333 -0.01 12.87 -0.64
C VAL A 333 -1.19 12.71 0.30
N ALA A 334 -1.94 11.60 0.18
CA ALA A 334 -3.07 11.33 1.05
C ALA A 334 -2.65 11.16 2.53
N PHE A 335 -1.59 10.41 2.81
CA PHE A 335 -1.08 10.21 4.18
C PHE A 335 -0.50 11.50 4.77
N MET A 336 0.18 12.32 3.97
CA MET A 336 0.69 13.61 4.44
C MET A 336 -0.46 14.53 4.89
N ASN A 337 -1.53 14.62 4.09
CA ASN A 337 -2.71 15.42 4.44
C ASN A 337 -3.47 14.80 5.62
N PHE A 338 -3.58 13.47 5.68
CA PHE A 338 -4.19 12.76 6.79
C PHE A 338 -3.41 12.90 8.11
N GLY A 339 -2.08 13.00 8.06
CA GLY A 339 -1.23 13.19 9.24
C GLY A 339 -1.58 14.43 10.06
N GLN A 340 -2.16 15.47 9.43
CA GLN A 340 -2.67 16.65 10.14
C GLN A 340 -3.87 16.32 11.06
N TYR A 341 -4.62 15.27 10.74
CA TYR A 341 -5.78 14.80 11.51
C TYR A 341 -5.41 13.74 12.56
N LEU A 342 -4.16 13.24 12.54
CA LEU A 342 -3.63 12.29 13.50
C LEU A 342 -2.96 12.96 14.71
N GLN A 343 -2.83 14.29 14.69
CA GLN A 343 -2.28 15.07 15.80
C GLN A 343 -3.23 15.09 17.00
N ALA A 344 -2.74 15.62 18.13
CA ALA A 344 -3.56 15.85 19.32
C ALA A 344 -4.80 16.69 18.98
N GLU A 345 -5.95 16.37 19.57
CA GLU A 345 -7.24 17.00 19.22
C GLU A 345 -7.20 18.53 19.32
N GLU A 346 -6.45 19.06 20.29
CA GLU A 346 -6.27 20.50 20.48
C GLU A 346 -5.60 21.15 19.26
N LEU A 347 -4.60 20.49 18.69
CA LEU A 347 -3.89 20.96 17.49
C LEU A 347 -4.77 20.86 16.24
N VAL A 348 -5.52 19.77 16.10
CA VAL A 348 -6.47 19.58 14.99
C VAL A 348 -7.53 20.70 14.99
N ARG A 349 -8.11 21.00 16.16
CA ARG A 349 -9.09 22.09 16.32
C ARG A 349 -8.46 23.46 16.08
N ALA A 350 -7.24 23.70 16.56
CA ALA A 350 -6.52 24.96 16.34
C ALA A 350 -6.22 25.21 14.86
N ALA A 351 -6.03 24.14 14.07
CA ALA A 351 -5.87 24.20 12.62
C ALA A 351 -7.20 24.39 11.85
N GLY A 352 -8.34 24.49 12.55
CA GLY A 352 -9.67 24.60 11.94
C GLY A 352 -10.17 23.31 11.30
N LEU A 353 -9.55 22.17 11.61
CA LEU A 353 -9.88 20.87 11.04
C LEU A 353 -10.91 20.13 11.92
N GLN A 354 -11.69 19.25 11.29
CA GLN A 354 -12.61 18.35 11.99
C GLN A 354 -11.83 17.28 12.75
N VAL A 355 -12.10 17.13 14.04
CA VAL A 355 -11.62 15.98 14.81
C VAL A 355 -12.34 14.72 14.35
N LEU A 356 -11.57 13.73 13.92
CA LEU A 356 -12.08 12.42 13.49
C LEU A 356 -12.07 11.43 14.65
N SER A 357 -13.06 10.54 14.69
CA SER A 357 -13.06 9.41 15.60
C SER A 357 -11.86 8.47 15.38
N GLU A 358 -11.39 7.81 16.44
CA GLU A 358 -10.33 6.78 16.34
C GLU A 358 -10.71 5.64 15.39
N HIS A 359 -12.01 5.31 15.34
CA HIS A 359 -12.56 4.34 14.41
C HIS A 359 -12.36 4.76 12.95
N SER A 360 -12.69 6.00 12.61
CA SER A 360 -12.46 6.53 11.25
C SER A 360 -10.99 6.69 10.93
N LYS A 361 -10.15 7.12 11.89
CA LYS A 361 -8.70 7.18 11.70
C LYS A 361 -8.14 5.82 11.31
N ALA A 362 -8.55 4.75 12.00
CA ALA A 362 -8.16 3.40 11.65
C ALA A 362 -8.63 3.00 10.25
N ILE A 363 -9.91 3.19 9.91
CA ILE A 363 -10.43 2.86 8.57
C ILE A 363 -9.66 3.60 7.48
N ILE A 364 -9.40 4.91 7.66
CA ILE A 364 -8.63 5.71 6.70
C ILE A 364 -7.20 5.16 6.57
N SER A 365 -6.52 4.84 7.67
CA SER A 365 -5.17 4.24 7.63
C SER A 365 -5.12 2.98 6.76
N PHE A 366 -6.08 2.06 6.92
CA PHE A 366 -6.14 0.85 6.10
C PHE A 366 -6.54 1.11 4.64
N ALA A 367 -7.45 2.06 4.39
CA ALA A 367 -7.90 2.40 3.04
C ALA A 367 -6.80 3.07 2.20
N LEU A 368 -5.92 3.83 2.84
CA LEU A 368 -4.79 4.50 2.21
C LEU A 368 -3.56 3.59 2.04
N CYS A 369 -3.43 2.53 2.83
CA CYS A 369 -2.27 1.63 2.81
C CYS A 369 -2.26 0.70 1.57
N GLY A 370 -1.91 1.26 0.41
CA GLY A 370 -1.68 0.52 -0.83
C GLY A 370 -1.26 1.42 -2.00
N PHE A 371 -0.44 0.91 -2.92
CA PHE A 371 0.02 1.62 -4.11
C PHE A 371 -1.03 1.74 -5.24
N ALA A 372 -2.28 1.37 -5.01
CA ALA A 372 -3.33 1.45 -6.00
C ALA A 372 -3.71 2.91 -6.31
N ASN A 373 -3.04 3.46 -7.31
CA ASN A 373 -3.22 4.80 -7.86
C ASN A 373 -2.90 4.82 -9.37
N LEU A 374 -3.29 5.88 -10.08
CA LEU A 374 -3.09 5.97 -11.54
C LEU A 374 -1.61 6.00 -11.94
N SER A 375 -0.75 6.64 -11.14
CA SER A 375 0.68 6.76 -11.43
C SER A 375 1.41 5.40 -11.34
N SER A 376 0.96 4.51 -10.45
CA SER A 376 1.50 3.17 -10.28
C SER A 376 1.35 2.28 -11.51
N VAL A 377 0.40 2.57 -12.41
CA VAL A 377 0.30 1.88 -13.70
C VAL A 377 1.56 2.12 -14.55
N ALA A 378 2.08 3.35 -14.57
CA ALA A 378 3.31 3.67 -15.27
C ALA A 378 4.53 2.99 -14.60
N ILE A 379 4.54 2.93 -13.27
CA ILE A 379 5.58 2.23 -12.50
C ILE A 379 5.58 0.73 -12.82
N LEU A 380 4.42 0.08 -12.87
CA LEU A 380 4.30 -1.32 -13.28
C LEU A 380 4.75 -1.52 -14.73
N LEU A 381 4.41 -0.62 -15.64
CA LEU A 381 4.86 -0.69 -17.04
C LEU A 381 6.38 -0.57 -17.18
N GLY A 382 7.03 0.23 -16.34
CA GLY A 382 8.49 0.33 -16.29
C GLY A 382 9.11 -0.91 -15.64
N GLY A 383 8.70 -1.23 -14.42
CA GLY A 383 9.26 -2.34 -13.63
C GLY A 383 8.92 -3.70 -14.21
N LEU A 384 7.65 -4.09 -14.21
CA LEU A 384 7.21 -5.40 -14.70
C LEU A 384 7.41 -5.53 -16.22
N GLY A 385 7.20 -4.43 -16.97
CA GLY A 385 7.40 -4.42 -18.42
C GLY A 385 8.88 -4.52 -18.84
N SER A 386 9.84 -4.10 -18.01
CA SER A 386 11.26 -4.35 -18.29
C SER A 386 11.67 -5.80 -18.02
N MET A 387 11.02 -6.48 -17.06
CA MET A 387 11.25 -7.90 -16.78
C MET A 387 10.69 -8.83 -17.85
N ALA A 388 9.56 -8.46 -18.47
CA ALA A 388 8.95 -9.20 -19.56
C ALA A 388 8.49 -8.23 -20.68
N PRO A 389 9.41 -7.78 -21.56
CA PRO A 389 9.10 -6.81 -22.61
C PRO A 389 7.97 -7.25 -23.55
N ASN A 390 7.88 -8.56 -23.82
CA ASN A 390 6.82 -9.17 -24.63
C ASN A 390 5.42 -9.10 -23.98
N ARG A 391 5.33 -8.83 -22.68
CA ARG A 391 4.07 -8.72 -21.92
C ARG A 391 3.66 -7.27 -21.64
N ARG A 392 4.44 -6.28 -22.07
CA ARG A 392 4.18 -4.86 -21.82
C ARG A 392 2.78 -4.40 -22.28
N HIS A 393 2.29 -4.93 -23.39
CA HIS A 393 0.94 -4.66 -23.88
C HIS A 393 -0.15 -5.17 -22.90
N ASP A 394 0.01 -6.38 -22.36
CA ASP A 394 -0.94 -6.95 -21.40
C ASP A 394 -0.97 -6.12 -20.10
N ILE A 395 0.20 -5.71 -19.61
CA ILE A 395 0.34 -4.86 -18.42
C ILE A 395 -0.39 -3.53 -18.63
N ALA A 396 -0.23 -2.90 -19.80
CA ALA A 396 -0.90 -1.64 -20.12
C ALA A 396 -2.43 -1.83 -20.15
N ARG A 397 -2.90 -2.89 -20.82
CA ARG A 397 -4.33 -3.20 -20.94
C ARG A 397 -4.98 -3.45 -19.58
N PHE A 398 -4.26 -4.09 -18.66
CA PHE A 398 -4.78 -4.39 -17.31
C PHE A 398 -4.61 -3.26 -16.30
N GLY A 399 -3.80 -2.24 -16.57
CA GLY A 399 -3.40 -1.21 -15.60
C GLY A 399 -4.54 -0.65 -14.76
N LEU A 400 -5.57 -0.06 -15.40
CA LEU A 400 -6.71 0.52 -14.67
C LEU A 400 -7.54 -0.53 -13.92
N LYS A 401 -7.68 -1.72 -14.50
CA LYS A 401 -8.41 -2.83 -13.86
C LYS A 401 -7.65 -3.33 -12.62
N ALA A 402 -6.32 -3.32 -12.65
CA ALA A 402 -5.48 -3.69 -11.52
C ALA A 402 -5.52 -2.60 -10.41
N VAL A 403 -5.60 -1.32 -10.77
CA VAL A 403 -5.82 -0.22 -9.80
C VAL A 403 -7.17 -0.36 -9.10
N ALA A 404 -8.22 -0.73 -9.84
CA ALA A 404 -9.53 -1.02 -9.26
C ALA A 404 -9.45 -2.20 -8.28
N ALA A 405 -8.81 -3.30 -8.68
CA ALA A 405 -8.63 -4.48 -7.81
C ALA A 405 -7.83 -4.16 -6.54
N GLY A 406 -6.71 -3.45 -6.65
CA GLY A 406 -5.89 -3.03 -5.52
C GLY A 406 -6.64 -2.08 -4.59
N THR A 407 -7.41 -1.13 -5.15
CA THR A 407 -8.26 -0.23 -4.37
C THR A 407 -9.33 -1.01 -3.59
N LEU A 408 -10.03 -1.94 -4.24
CA LEU A 408 -11.01 -2.79 -3.57
C LEU A 408 -10.38 -3.64 -2.45
N SER A 409 -9.14 -4.10 -2.64
CA SER A 409 -8.37 -4.80 -1.60
C SER A 409 -8.13 -3.91 -0.38
N ASN A 410 -7.69 -2.66 -0.58
CA ASN A 410 -7.47 -1.71 0.53
C ASN A 410 -8.79 -1.38 1.24
N LEU A 411 -9.86 -1.11 0.48
CA LEU A 411 -11.19 -0.83 1.02
C LEU A 411 -11.77 -2.03 1.79
N MET A 412 -11.52 -3.26 1.33
CA MET A 412 -11.91 -4.48 2.04
C MET A 412 -11.16 -4.59 3.37
N SER A 413 -9.84 -4.39 3.38
CA SER A 413 -9.04 -4.37 4.61
C SER A 413 -9.53 -3.29 5.59
N ALA A 414 -9.87 -2.10 5.08
CA ALA A 414 -10.43 -1.01 5.87
C ALA A 414 -11.79 -1.35 6.48
N THR A 415 -12.66 -1.98 5.70
CA THR A 415 -13.99 -2.43 6.15
C THR A 415 -13.87 -3.51 7.24
N ILE A 416 -12.91 -4.43 7.08
CA ILE A 416 -12.59 -5.47 8.08
C ILE A 416 -12.04 -4.83 9.36
N ALA A 417 -11.14 -3.85 9.26
CA ALA A 417 -10.62 -3.13 10.41
C ALA A 417 -11.73 -2.40 11.17
N GLY A 418 -12.57 -1.64 10.44
CA GLY A 418 -13.73 -0.96 11.00
C GLY A 418 -14.76 -1.90 11.64
N PHE A 419 -14.87 -3.14 11.15
CA PHE A 419 -15.72 -4.16 11.77
C PHE A 419 -15.16 -4.64 13.11
N PHE A 420 -13.88 -5.06 13.15
CA PHE A 420 -13.28 -5.64 14.36
C PHE A 420 -12.98 -4.62 15.45
N LEU A 421 -12.72 -3.35 15.10
CA LEU A 421 -12.52 -2.28 16.08
C LEU A 421 -13.84 -1.77 16.68
N ALA A 422 -14.98 -2.13 16.09
CA ALA A 422 -16.30 -1.80 16.61
C ALA A 422 -16.92 -2.94 17.46
N LEU A 423 -16.26 -4.11 17.52
CA LEU A 423 -16.61 -5.25 18.37
C LEU A 423 -15.96 -5.09 19.75
#